data_AF-A0A1H0R7K3-F1
#
_entry.id   AF-A0A1H0R7K3-F1
#
_cell.length_a   1.000
_cell.length_b   1.000
_cell.length_c   1.000
_cell.angle_alpha   90.00
_cell.angle_beta   90.00
_cell.angle_gamma   90.00
#
_symmetry.space_group_name_H-M   'P 1'
#
loop_
_entity.id
_entity.type
_entity.pdbx_description
1 polymer ?
#
loop_
_entity_poly.entity_id
_entity_poly.type
_entity_poly.pdbx_seq_one_letter_code
_entity_poly.pdbx_strand_id
1 'polypeptide(L)'
;MEHAVIGYLGADSSSPATFLTEARQSLSTAGNSLTSDVVGVAGDHSAAGHGHMARRISPARLAAKAQHGKGASARAPRGSDLRQARVLMQALCEMRLVLSKPDEALSPAALDSRHTATMALWQNRTRSLYTQPDVERGIEARLDAGFRHARSGSPREAASEFKRAYLLLCCVLTLARDNARAQARVGAARRAAE
;
A
#
# COMPACT_ATOMS: atom_id res chain seq x y z
N MET A 1 -15.33 -35.92 54.98
CA MET A 1 -15.77 -35.56 53.62
C MET A 1 -14.53 -35.24 52.81
N GLU A 2 -14.27 -36.13 51.85
CA GLU A 2 -13.84 -35.84 50.47
C GLU A 2 -12.49 -35.17 50.21
N HIS A 3 -11.77 -35.81 49.27
CA HIS A 3 -10.42 -35.55 48.79
C HIS A 3 -10.37 -34.49 47.69
N ALA A 4 -9.24 -33.76 47.60
CA ALA A 4 -8.44 -33.46 46.38
C ALA A 4 -7.30 -32.51 46.79
N VAL A 5 -6.01 -32.86 46.86
CA VAL A 5 -5.04 -33.33 45.84
C VAL A 5 -4.75 -32.30 44.73
N ILE A 6 -3.73 -31.48 44.99
CA ILE A 6 -2.49 -31.19 44.21
C ILE A 6 -2.53 -31.36 42.67
N GLY A 7 -2.07 -30.32 41.97
CA GLY A 7 -1.46 -30.37 40.62
C GLY A 7 -1.28 -28.97 40.02
N TYR A 8 -0.16 -28.25 40.26
CA TYR A 8 1.12 -28.19 39.52
C TYR A 8 1.12 -27.50 38.15
N LEU A 9 2.27 -26.84 37.88
CA LEU A 9 2.81 -26.23 36.65
C LEU A 9 2.57 -24.70 36.56
N GLY A 10 3.56 -23.83 36.78
CA GLY A 10 4.96 -23.91 36.36
C GLY A 10 5.10 -23.16 35.04
N ALA A 11 5.14 -21.82 35.11
CA ALA A 11 5.46 -20.98 33.96
C ALA A 11 6.68 -20.14 34.34
N ASP A 12 7.83 -20.61 33.86
CA ASP A 12 9.10 -19.92 33.94
C ASP A 12 9.01 -18.57 33.23
N SER A 13 9.08 -17.52 34.04
CA SER A 13 9.34 -16.15 33.63
C SER A 13 10.79 -16.04 33.17
N SER A 14 11.01 -16.01 31.85
CA SER A 14 12.31 -15.66 31.27
C SER A 14 12.22 -14.29 30.60
N SER A 15 12.59 -13.27 31.37
CA SER A 15 13.07 -11.98 30.88
C SER A 15 14.58 -12.09 30.65
N PRO A 16 15.14 -11.37 29.67
CA PRO A 16 16.13 -10.39 30.07
C PRO A 16 16.07 -9.09 29.26
N ALA A 17 16.13 -7.98 30.00
CA ALA A 17 16.58 -6.70 29.51
C ALA A 17 18.10 -6.54 29.79
N THR A 18 18.71 -5.59 29.07
CA THR A 18 20.03 -4.96 29.27
C THR A 18 21.27 -5.81 28.99
N PHE A 19 22.09 -5.39 28.00
CA PHE A 19 23.33 -4.64 28.26
C PHE A 19 23.75 -3.81 27.04
N LEU A 20 23.94 -2.51 27.30
CA LEU A 20 24.63 -1.52 26.47
C LEU A 20 26.14 -1.82 26.44
N THR A 21 26.79 -1.64 25.30
CA THR A 21 28.20 -1.23 25.29
C THR A 21 28.47 -0.33 24.08
N GLU A 22 29.08 0.81 24.40
CA GLU A 22 29.54 1.88 23.54
C GLU A 22 30.50 1.42 22.43
N ALA A 23 30.44 2.13 21.29
CA ALA A 23 31.65 2.48 20.56
C ALA A 23 31.45 3.85 19.90
N ARG A 24 31.93 4.88 20.61
CA ARG A 24 32.25 6.20 20.07
C ARG A 24 33.39 6.08 19.06
N GLN A 25 33.30 6.80 17.96
CA GLN A 25 34.39 7.39 17.16
C GLN A 25 33.73 8.00 15.91
N SER A 26 33.95 9.21 15.45
CA SER A 26 34.71 10.38 15.89
C SER A 26 34.36 11.48 14.87
N LEU A 27 34.14 12.72 15.33
CA LEU A 27 33.98 13.88 14.45
C LEU A 27 35.24 14.11 13.60
N SER A 28 35.06 14.56 12.36
CA SER A 28 36.04 15.42 11.69
C SER A 28 35.37 16.71 11.25
N THR A 29 35.87 17.78 11.83
CA THR A 29 35.53 19.20 11.64
C THR A 29 36.39 19.80 10.54
N ALA A 30 35.92 20.93 9.99
CA ALA A 30 36.64 22.03 9.35
C ALA A 30 36.79 22.00 7.82
N GLY A 31 36.37 23.12 7.23
CA GLY A 31 36.69 23.49 5.85
C GLY A 31 35.90 24.71 5.36
N ASN A 32 36.05 25.86 6.03
CA ASN A 32 35.51 27.16 5.61
C ASN A 32 36.40 27.75 4.49
N SER A 33 35.80 28.39 3.47
CA SER A 33 36.27 29.66 2.86
C SER A 33 35.31 30.06 1.71
N LEU A 34 34.49 31.11 1.77
CA LEU A 34 34.72 32.57 1.70
C LEU A 34 34.99 33.14 0.28
N THR A 35 34.18 34.15 -0.07
CA THR A 35 34.29 35.18 -1.14
C THR A 35 33.87 34.72 -2.56
N SER A 36 33.27 35.52 -3.44
CA SER A 36 33.18 36.98 -3.55
C SER A 36 31.97 37.36 -4.43
N ASP A 37 31.39 38.53 -4.16
CA ASP A 37 30.49 39.29 -5.02
C ASP A 37 31.11 39.63 -6.38
N VAL A 38 30.31 39.62 -7.46
CA VAL A 38 30.42 40.54 -8.61
C VAL A 38 29.02 40.86 -9.16
N VAL A 39 28.85 42.16 -9.42
CA VAL A 39 27.68 42.92 -9.88
C VAL A 39 27.27 42.63 -11.34
N GLY A 40 25.94 42.61 -11.57
CA GLY A 40 25.21 43.39 -12.58
C GLY A 40 25.46 43.21 -14.08
N VAL A 41 24.37 42.92 -14.81
CA VAL A 41 23.75 43.73 -15.89
C VAL A 41 23.00 42.84 -16.88
N ALA A 42 21.80 43.33 -17.23
CA ALA A 42 20.79 42.77 -18.09
C ALA A 42 21.28 42.16 -19.41
N GLY A 43 20.67 41.03 -19.76
CA GLY A 43 20.70 40.42 -21.08
C GLY A 43 19.37 39.70 -21.32
N ASP A 44 18.40 40.45 -21.84
CA ASP A 44 17.15 39.92 -22.39
C ASP A 44 17.46 39.12 -23.66
N HIS A 45 17.34 37.79 -23.60
CA HIS A 45 17.11 36.98 -24.80
C HIS A 45 16.19 35.80 -24.49
N SER A 46 14.94 35.94 -24.94
CA SER A 46 13.93 34.89 -25.02
C SER A 46 14.46 33.64 -25.71
N ALA A 47 14.45 32.52 -25.00
CA ALA A 47 14.53 31.19 -25.59
C ALA A 47 13.48 30.27 -24.94
N ALA A 48 12.57 29.80 -25.78
CA ALA A 48 11.47 28.89 -25.54
C ALA A 48 11.75 27.76 -24.51
N GLY A 49 11.39 28.01 -23.25
CA GLY A 49 11.28 26.97 -22.24
C GLY A 49 9.93 26.27 -22.37
N HIS A 50 9.95 25.05 -22.89
CA HIS A 50 8.81 24.13 -22.83
C HIS A 50 8.46 23.89 -21.36
N GLY A 51 7.45 24.61 -20.87
CA GLY A 51 6.88 24.41 -19.55
C GLY A 51 6.44 22.96 -19.42
N HIS A 52 7.20 22.21 -18.63
CA HIS A 52 6.84 20.88 -18.19
C HIS A 52 5.65 21.03 -17.24
N MET A 53 4.46 21.18 -17.83
CA MET A 53 3.18 21.15 -17.15
C MET A 53 3.09 19.80 -16.44
N ALA A 54 3.41 19.80 -15.15
CA ALA A 54 3.06 18.75 -14.22
C ALA A 54 1.54 18.55 -14.34
N ARG A 55 1.17 17.59 -15.19
CA ARG A 55 -0.21 17.18 -15.44
C ARG A 55 -0.71 16.61 -14.12
N ARG A 56 -1.23 17.47 -13.25
CA ARG A 56 -2.00 17.09 -12.08
C ARG A 56 -3.21 16.33 -12.62
N ILE A 57 -3.12 15.01 -12.63
CA ILE A 57 -4.24 14.16 -12.97
C ILE A 57 -5.19 14.26 -11.78
N SER A 58 -6.20 15.12 -11.92
CA SER A 58 -7.26 15.26 -10.93
C SER A 58 -7.96 13.90 -10.74
N PRO A 59 -8.14 13.43 -9.49
CA PRO A 59 -8.74 12.12 -9.20
C PRO A 59 -10.15 11.97 -9.78
N ALA A 60 -10.86 13.08 -9.99
CA ALA A 60 -12.18 13.11 -10.61
C ALA A 60 -12.22 12.58 -12.06
N ARG A 61 -11.14 12.70 -12.84
CA ARG A 61 -11.11 12.19 -14.23
C ARG A 61 -10.87 10.69 -14.33
N LEU A 62 -10.43 10.04 -13.26
CA LEU A 62 -10.24 8.58 -13.23
C LEU A 62 -11.56 7.82 -12.94
N ALA A 63 -12.55 8.49 -12.32
CA ALA A 63 -13.84 7.89 -11.98
C ALA A 63 -14.77 7.68 -13.21
N ALA A 64 -14.61 8.46 -14.28
CA ALA A 64 -15.52 8.44 -15.43
C ALA A 64 -15.33 7.24 -16.39
N LYS A 65 -14.33 6.37 -16.19
CA LYS A 65 -14.00 5.27 -17.11
C LYS A 65 -14.29 3.86 -16.57
N ALA A 66 -15.05 3.74 -15.48
CA ALA A 66 -15.34 2.45 -14.84
C ALA A 66 -16.68 1.83 -15.25
N GLN A 67 -17.44 2.44 -16.17
CA GLN A 67 -18.70 1.88 -16.63
C GLN A 67 -18.47 1.06 -17.91
N HIS A 68 -18.19 -0.24 -17.77
CA HIS A 68 -18.63 -1.29 -18.71
C HIS A 68 -18.13 -2.67 -18.28
N GLY A 69 -19.05 -3.64 -18.21
CA GLY A 69 -18.72 -5.06 -18.27
C GLY A 69 -19.51 -5.96 -17.32
N LYS A 70 -20.82 -6.12 -17.57
CA LYS A 70 -21.64 -7.19 -16.97
C LYS A 70 -21.43 -8.45 -17.83
N GLY A 71 -20.87 -9.50 -17.23
CA GLY A 71 -20.72 -10.82 -17.86
C GLY A 71 -19.51 -10.96 -18.79
N ALA A 72 -18.33 -11.21 -18.23
CA ALA A 72 -17.18 -11.65 -19.01
C ALA A 72 -16.67 -12.97 -18.43
N SER A 73 -16.74 -14.02 -19.26
CA SER A 73 -15.94 -15.25 -19.09
C SER A 73 -14.51 -14.88 -18.68
N ALA A 74 -13.92 -15.65 -17.76
CA ALA A 74 -12.65 -15.38 -17.11
C ALA A 74 -11.54 -15.16 -18.14
N ARG A 75 -11.39 -13.90 -18.55
CA ARG A 75 -10.38 -13.43 -19.50
C ARG A 75 -9.09 -13.20 -18.73
N ALA A 76 -7.96 -13.56 -19.34
CA ALA A 76 -6.64 -13.28 -18.77
C ALA A 76 -6.54 -11.79 -18.33
N PRO A 77 -6.07 -11.51 -17.10
CA PRO A 77 -5.93 -10.16 -16.58
C PRO A 77 -5.16 -9.27 -17.56
N ARG A 78 -5.74 -8.13 -17.95
CA ARG A 78 -5.06 -7.17 -18.82
C ARG A 78 -4.18 -6.24 -17.98
N GLY A 79 -3.25 -5.54 -18.64
CA GLY A 79 -2.39 -4.55 -18.00
C GLY A 79 -3.17 -3.44 -17.26
N SER A 80 -4.38 -3.12 -17.69
CA SER A 80 -5.28 -2.16 -17.02
C SER A 80 -5.83 -2.68 -15.69
N ASP A 81 -6.20 -3.96 -15.61
CA ASP A 81 -6.80 -4.56 -14.41
C ASP A 81 -5.76 -4.65 -13.28
N LEU A 82 -4.54 -5.03 -13.66
CA LEU A 82 -3.39 -5.06 -12.77
C LEU A 82 -2.98 -3.65 -12.31
N ARG A 83 -3.25 -2.61 -13.12
CA ARG A 83 -2.92 -1.23 -12.76
C ARG A 83 -3.71 -0.77 -11.54
N GLN A 84 -5.01 -1.05 -11.47
CA GLN A 84 -5.83 -0.62 -10.34
C GLN A 84 -5.44 -1.32 -9.04
N ALA A 85 -5.19 -2.63 -9.09
CA ALA A 85 -4.69 -3.37 -7.94
C ALA A 85 -3.35 -2.81 -7.45
N ARG A 86 -2.43 -2.46 -8.36
CA ARG A 86 -1.16 -1.81 -8.02
C ARG A 86 -1.34 -0.43 -7.40
N VAL A 87 -2.28 0.37 -7.91
CA VAL A 87 -2.60 1.70 -7.33
C VAL A 87 -3.16 1.54 -5.92
N LEU A 88 -4.03 0.56 -5.68
CA LEU A 88 -4.52 0.27 -4.34
C LEU A 88 -3.38 -0.18 -3.42
N MET A 89 -2.52 -1.09 -3.86
CA MET A 89 -1.35 -1.53 -3.10
C MET A 89 -0.41 -0.35 -2.75
N GLN A 90 -0.20 0.57 -3.68
CA GLN A 90 0.59 1.78 -3.44
C GLN A 90 -0.05 2.67 -2.37
N ALA A 91 -1.36 2.90 -2.45
CA ALA A 91 -2.09 3.68 -1.45
C ALA A 91 -1.98 3.08 -0.04
N LEU A 92 -2.00 1.74 0.07
CA LEU A 92 -1.78 1.03 1.35
C LEU A 92 -0.37 1.21 1.90
N CYS A 93 0.64 1.14 1.03
CA CYS A 93 2.03 1.40 1.42
C CYS A 93 2.20 2.84 1.91
N GLU A 94 1.65 3.81 1.18
CA GLU A 94 1.70 5.22 1.56
C GLU A 94 1.00 5.48 2.90
N MET A 95 -0.21 4.94 3.08
CA MET A 95 -0.92 5.04 4.36
C MET A 95 -0.09 4.47 5.52
N ARG A 96 0.50 3.30 5.32
CA ARG A 96 1.34 2.66 6.33
C ARG A 96 2.58 3.49 6.66
N LEU A 97 3.23 4.08 5.66
CA LEU A 97 4.42 4.92 5.85
C LEU A 97 4.08 6.20 6.61
N VAL A 98 2.97 6.86 6.27
CA VAL A 98 2.56 8.07 6.98
C VAL A 98 2.23 7.76 8.44
N LEU A 99 1.52 6.66 8.71
CA LEU A 99 1.21 6.24 10.08
C LEU A 99 2.43 5.77 10.89
N SER A 100 3.56 5.49 10.25
CA SER A 100 4.79 5.08 10.94
C SER A 100 5.63 6.28 11.40
N LYS A 101 5.30 7.50 10.94
CA LYS A 101 6.00 8.73 11.32
C LYS A 101 5.28 9.39 12.50
N PRO A 102 5.90 9.49 13.68
CA PRO A 102 5.25 10.09 14.85
C PRO A 102 5.03 11.60 14.71
N ASP A 103 5.88 12.30 13.94
CA ASP A 103 5.86 13.77 13.84
C ASP A 103 4.88 14.31 12.78
N GLU A 104 4.36 13.46 11.90
CA GLU A 104 3.50 13.88 10.79
C GLU A 104 2.06 13.43 11.06
N ALA A 105 1.41 14.10 12.03
CA ALA A 105 0.02 13.82 12.37
C ALA A 105 -0.88 14.07 11.16
N LEU A 106 -1.50 13.00 10.65
CA LEU A 106 -2.43 13.10 9.52
C LEU A 106 -3.66 13.88 9.95
N SER A 107 -3.97 14.99 9.27
CA SER A 107 -5.18 15.75 9.61
C SER A 107 -6.44 14.90 9.37
N PRO A 108 -7.52 15.09 10.16
CA PRO A 108 -8.76 14.31 9.99
C PRO A 108 -9.33 14.41 8.56
N ALA A 109 -9.30 15.61 7.97
CA ALA A 109 -9.74 15.83 6.59
C ALA A 109 -8.89 15.06 5.56
N ALA A 110 -7.57 14.99 5.77
CA ALA A 110 -6.70 14.20 4.92
C ALA A 110 -6.98 12.69 5.07
N LEU A 111 -7.28 12.23 6.29
CA LEU A 111 -7.67 10.85 6.54
C LEU A 111 -8.96 10.46 5.82
N ASP A 112 -9.99 11.31 5.90
CA ASP A 112 -11.28 11.06 5.25
C ASP A 112 -11.19 11.09 3.72
N SER A 113 -10.38 12.01 3.17
CA SER A 113 -10.08 12.05 1.74
C SER A 113 -9.40 10.76 1.27
N ARG A 114 -8.40 10.29 2.02
CA ARG A 114 -7.69 9.03 1.70
C ARG A 114 -8.58 7.80 1.87
N HIS A 115 -9.45 7.79 2.88
CA HIS A 115 -10.44 6.73 3.09
C HIS A 115 -11.37 6.64 1.89
N THR A 116 -11.96 7.78 1.48
CA THR A 116 -12.87 7.85 0.33
C THR A 116 -12.19 7.38 -0.95
N ALA A 117 -10.97 7.87 -1.23
CA ALA A 117 -10.22 7.49 -2.42
C ALA A 117 -9.87 5.99 -2.43
N THR A 118 -9.44 5.44 -1.28
CA THR A 118 -9.08 4.03 -1.15
C THR A 118 -10.29 3.12 -1.32
N MET A 119 -11.42 3.47 -0.70
CA MET A 119 -12.65 2.70 -0.83
C MET A 119 -13.25 2.82 -2.22
N ALA A 120 -13.14 3.96 -2.89
CA ALA A 120 -13.53 4.09 -4.29
C ALA A 120 -12.66 3.19 -5.21
N LEU A 121 -11.34 3.13 -4.98
CA LEU A 121 -10.46 2.19 -5.70
C LEU A 121 -10.87 0.73 -5.44
N TRP A 122 -11.22 0.39 -4.21
CA TRP A 122 -11.68 -0.95 -3.85
C TRP A 122 -13.02 -1.30 -4.49
N GLN A 123 -14.02 -0.42 -4.42
CA GLN A 123 -15.36 -0.66 -4.94
C GLN A 123 -15.37 -0.80 -6.47
N ASN A 124 -14.52 -0.06 -7.16
CA ASN A 124 -14.39 -0.12 -8.62
C ASN A 124 -13.44 -1.23 -9.11
N ARG A 125 -13.02 -2.17 -8.24
CA ARG A 125 -12.04 -3.20 -8.59
C ARG A 125 -12.53 -4.11 -9.72
N THR A 126 -11.58 -4.64 -10.50
CA THR A 126 -11.87 -5.70 -11.48
C THR A 126 -12.22 -7.00 -10.75
N ARG A 127 -13.52 -7.28 -10.58
CA ARG A 127 -14.04 -8.44 -9.81
C ARG A 127 -13.54 -9.80 -10.33
N SER A 128 -13.25 -9.94 -11.63
CA SER A 128 -12.74 -11.20 -12.17
C SER A 128 -11.36 -11.61 -11.61
N LEU A 129 -10.63 -10.71 -10.98
CA LEU A 129 -9.38 -11.02 -10.27
C LEU A 129 -9.64 -11.71 -8.92
N TYR A 130 -10.79 -11.43 -8.29
CA TYR A 130 -11.13 -11.86 -6.94
C TYR A 130 -12.04 -13.09 -7.02
N THR A 131 -11.43 -14.25 -7.23
CA THR A 131 -12.16 -15.52 -7.38
C THR A 131 -12.61 -16.14 -6.06
N GLN A 132 -12.03 -15.71 -4.94
CA GLN A 132 -12.35 -16.20 -3.60
C GLN A 132 -13.11 -15.12 -2.81
N PRO A 133 -14.41 -15.31 -2.53
CA PRO A 133 -15.24 -14.29 -1.89
C PRO A 133 -14.81 -14.01 -0.44
N ASP A 134 -14.25 -14.99 0.27
CA ASP A 134 -13.73 -14.79 1.64
C ASP A 134 -12.50 -13.88 1.66
N VAL A 135 -11.61 -14.02 0.68
CA VAL A 135 -10.44 -13.14 0.54
C VAL A 135 -10.88 -11.72 0.19
N GLU A 136 -11.86 -11.58 -0.70
CA GLU A 136 -12.43 -10.29 -1.07
C GLU A 136 -13.05 -9.58 0.14
N ARG A 137 -13.94 -10.25 0.89
CA ARG A 137 -14.51 -9.74 2.14
C ARG A 137 -13.43 -9.45 3.18
N GLY A 138 -12.41 -10.31 3.26
CA GLY A 138 -11.27 -10.12 4.14
C GLY A 138 -10.50 -8.84 3.83
N ILE A 139 -10.22 -8.55 2.56
CA ILE A 139 -9.56 -7.29 2.17
C ILE A 139 -10.42 -6.10 2.58
N GLU A 140 -11.70 -6.10 2.24
CA GLU A 140 -12.63 -5.01 2.59
C GLU A 140 -12.66 -4.74 4.09
N ALA A 141 -12.84 -5.78 4.91
CA ALA A 141 -12.85 -5.66 6.36
C ALA A 141 -11.54 -5.09 6.92
N ARG A 142 -10.39 -5.44 6.34
CA ARG A 142 -9.07 -4.91 6.75
C ARG A 142 -8.89 -3.45 6.34
N LEU A 143 -9.41 -3.04 5.18
CA LEU A 143 -9.41 -1.63 4.79
C LEU A 143 -10.22 -0.79 5.77
N ASP A 144 -11.46 -1.21 6.07
CA ASP A 144 -12.33 -0.53 7.02
C ASP A 144 -11.73 -0.49 8.43
N ALA A 145 -11.16 -1.60 8.90
CA ALA A 145 -10.49 -1.66 10.19
C ALA A 145 -9.28 -0.71 10.24
N GLY A 146 -8.47 -0.65 9.18
CA GLY A 146 -7.32 0.25 9.09
C GLY A 146 -7.71 1.72 9.25
N PHE A 147 -8.74 2.18 8.54
CA PHE A 147 -9.23 3.56 8.68
C PHE A 147 -9.94 3.81 10.01
N ARG A 148 -10.58 2.80 10.60
CA ARG A 148 -11.17 2.91 11.94
C ARG A 148 -10.10 3.11 13.02
N HIS A 149 -9.04 2.30 13.00
CA HIS A 149 -7.91 2.43 13.92
C HIS A 149 -7.16 3.75 13.74
N ALA A 150 -7.01 4.22 12.49
CA ALA A 150 -6.39 5.52 12.24
C ALA A 150 -7.21 6.66 12.86
N ARG A 151 -8.55 6.59 12.77
CA ARG A 151 -9.44 7.57 13.40
C ARG A 151 -9.46 7.50 14.92
N SER A 152 -9.26 6.32 15.50
CA SER A 152 -9.19 6.14 16.96
C SER A 152 -7.83 6.49 17.57
N GLY A 153 -6.88 7.02 16.79
CA GLY A 153 -5.53 7.33 17.28
C GLY A 153 -4.67 6.10 17.54
N SER A 154 -4.93 5.00 16.84
CA SER A 154 -4.22 3.71 16.97
C SER A 154 -3.40 3.44 15.69
N PRO A 155 -2.30 4.20 15.44
CA PRO A 155 -1.60 4.17 14.16
C PRO A 155 -0.88 2.84 13.89
N ARG A 156 -0.43 2.14 14.93
CA ARG A 156 0.25 0.84 14.81
C ARG A 156 -0.72 -0.26 14.37
N GLU A 157 -1.91 -0.26 14.94
CA GLU A 157 -3.01 -1.15 14.59
C GLU A 157 -3.46 -0.87 13.15
N ALA A 158 -3.67 0.40 12.81
CA ALA A 158 -4.01 0.82 11.46
C ALA A 158 -2.97 0.37 10.41
N ALA A 159 -1.69 0.62 10.68
CA ALA A 159 -0.58 0.19 9.84
C ALA A 159 -0.52 -1.35 9.68
N SER A 160 -0.89 -2.10 10.72
CA SER A 160 -0.95 -3.56 10.70
C SER A 160 -2.10 -4.07 9.83
N GLU A 161 -3.27 -3.44 9.90
CA GLU A 161 -4.43 -3.77 9.05
C GLU A 161 -4.15 -3.45 7.57
N PHE A 162 -3.54 -2.30 7.25
CA PHE A 162 -3.12 -1.98 5.88
C PHE A 162 -2.07 -2.95 5.33
N LYS A 163 -1.11 -3.40 6.16
CA LYS A 163 -0.16 -4.46 5.79
C LYS A 163 -0.87 -5.78 5.48
N ARG A 164 -1.86 -6.18 6.29
CA ARG A 164 -2.64 -7.41 6.07
C ARG A 164 -3.44 -7.33 4.77
N ALA A 165 -4.11 -6.21 4.51
CA ALA A 165 -4.80 -5.97 3.24
C ALA A 165 -3.85 -6.05 2.03
N TYR A 166 -2.66 -5.44 2.14
CA TYR A 166 -1.62 -5.51 1.10
C TYR A 166 -1.20 -6.95 0.78
N LEU A 167 -0.95 -7.77 1.82
CA LEU A 167 -0.54 -9.16 1.62
C LEU A 167 -1.66 -9.99 0.96
N LEU A 168 -2.92 -9.78 1.34
CA LEU A 168 -4.06 -10.43 0.69
C LEU A 168 -4.15 -10.04 -0.80
N LEU A 169 -3.93 -8.76 -1.14
CA LEU A 169 -3.87 -8.31 -2.53
C LEU A 169 -2.74 -9.00 -3.31
N CYS A 170 -1.56 -9.17 -2.70
CA CYS A 170 -0.47 -9.95 -3.30
C CYS A 170 -0.92 -11.38 -3.62
N CYS A 171 -1.59 -12.06 -2.68
CA CYS A 171 -2.10 -13.41 -2.89
C CYS A 171 -3.11 -13.47 -4.05
N VAL A 172 -4.04 -12.50 -4.12
CA VAL A 172 -5.02 -12.40 -5.22
C VAL A 172 -4.31 -12.27 -6.57
N LEU A 173 -3.30 -11.41 -6.68
CA LEU A 173 -2.59 -11.19 -7.93
C LEU A 173 -1.78 -12.41 -8.37
N THR A 174 -1.16 -13.12 -7.42
CA THR A 174 -0.46 -14.39 -7.70
C THR A 174 -1.44 -15.45 -8.20
N LEU A 175 -2.56 -15.64 -7.51
CA LEU A 175 -3.60 -16.59 -7.92
C LEU A 175 -4.17 -16.25 -9.31
N ALA A 176 -4.47 -14.98 -9.56
CA ALA A 176 -4.95 -14.54 -10.88
C ALA A 176 -3.94 -14.83 -12.00
N ARG A 177 -2.65 -14.66 -11.73
CA ARG A 177 -1.57 -14.99 -12.68
C ARG A 177 -1.50 -16.49 -12.95
N ASP A 178 -1.62 -17.32 -11.92
CA ASP A 178 -1.53 -18.77 -12.06
C ASP A 178 -2.77 -19.34 -12.78
N ASN A 179 -3.96 -18.82 -12.48
CA ASN A 179 -5.18 -19.13 -13.22
C ASN A 179 -5.06 -18.78 -14.70
N ALA A 180 -4.52 -17.60 -15.03
CA ALA A 180 -4.32 -17.19 -16.42
C ALA A 180 -3.34 -18.12 -17.17
N ARG A 181 -2.27 -18.58 -16.50
CA ARG A 181 -1.31 -19.55 -17.05
C ARG A 181 -1.96 -20.91 -17.29
N ALA A 182 -2.77 -21.39 -16.35
CA ALA A 182 -3.49 -22.65 -16.48
C ALA A 182 -4.47 -22.61 -17.67
N GLN A 183 -5.25 -21.53 -17.79
CA GLN A 183 -6.17 -21.34 -18.91
C GLN A 183 -5.44 -21.28 -20.27
N ALA A 184 -4.28 -20.63 -20.33
CA ALA A 184 -3.48 -20.58 -21.56
C ALA A 184 -3.00 -21.98 -22.01
N ARG A 185 -2.60 -22.84 -21.06
CA ARG A 185 -2.19 -24.23 -21.35
C ARG A 185 -3.37 -25.05 -21.86
N VAL A 186 -4.54 -24.95 -21.22
CA VAL A 186 -5.76 -25.65 -21.67
C VAL A 186 -6.18 -25.17 -23.07
N GLY A 187 -6.15 -23.86 -23.33
CA GLY A 187 -6.47 -23.32 -24.64
C GLY A 187 -5.45 -23.67 -25.73
N ALA A 188 -4.18 -23.89 -25.38
CA ALA A 188 -3.17 -24.39 -26.31
C ALA A 188 -3.38 -25.88 -26.63
N ALA A 189 -3.64 -26.71 -25.62
CA ALA A 189 -3.91 -28.14 -25.80
C ALA A 189 -5.16 -28.39 -26.67
N ARG A 190 -6.23 -27.61 -26.46
CA ARG A 190 -7.45 -27.71 -27.26
C ARG A 190 -7.21 -27.40 -28.74
N ARG A 191 -6.43 -26.35 -29.05
CA ARG A 191 -6.09 -25.98 -30.44
C ARG A 191 -5.14 -26.96 -31.14
N ALA A 192 -4.42 -27.79 -30.39
CA ALA A 192 -3.55 -28.82 -30.95
C ALA A 192 -4.30 -30.14 -31.22
N ALA A 193 -5.54 -30.27 -30.70
CA ALA A 193 -6.40 -31.42 -30.90
C ALA A 193 -7.47 -31.19 -32.00
N GLU A 194 -7.49 -29.99 -32.58
CA GLU A 194 -8.29 -29.58 -33.74
C GLU A 194 -7.42 -29.64 -35.00
#